data_AF-B8KMC8-F1
#
_entry.id   AF-B8KMC8-F1
#
_cell.length_a   1.000
_cell.length_b   1.000
_cell.length_c   1.000
_cell.angle_alpha   90.00
_cell.angle_beta   90.00
_cell.angle_gamma   90.00
#
_symmetry.space_group_name_H-M   'P 1'
#
loop_
_entity.id
_entity.type
_entity.pdbx_description
1 polymer ?
#
loop_
_entity_poly.entity_id
_entity_poly.type
_entity_poly.pdbx_seq_one_letter_code
_entity_poly.pdbx_strand_id
1 'polypeptide(L)' 'MVAEHYALGRDIGVRATPTIVSPSGQVLHGYSGVDNLLAALRI' A
#
# COMPACT_ATOMS: atom_id res chain seq x y z
N MET A 1 9.09 -15.17 5.11
CA MET A 1 7.88 -16.04 5.23
C MET A 1 6.60 -15.21 5.22
N VAL A 2 5.41 -15.81 5.03
CA VAL A 2 4.11 -15.09 5.09
C VAL A 2 3.94 -14.32 6.41
N ALA A 3 4.37 -14.89 7.53
CA ALA A 3 4.31 -14.25 8.85
C ALA A 3 5.14 -12.97 8.93
N GLU A 4 6.33 -12.94 8.32
CA GLU A 4 7.19 -11.74 8.29
C GLU A 4 6.54 -10.60 7.49
N HIS A 5 5.93 -10.90 6.34
CA HIS A 5 5.21 -9.90 5.56
C HIS A 5 3.98 -9.37 6.29
N TYR A 6 3.26 -10.25 7.01
CA TYR A 6 2.11 -9.84 7.81
C TYR A 6 2.54 -8.93 8.98
N ALA A 7 3.62 -9.29 9.69
CA ALA A 7 4.19 -8.49 10.76
C ALA A 7 4.62 -7.10 10.24
N LEU A 8 5.37 -7.06 9.14
CA LEU A 8 5.76 -5.81 8.48
C LEU A 8 4.55 -4.94 8.13
N GLY A 9 3.50 -5.54 7.55
CA GLY A 9 2.27 -4.84 7.22
C GLY A 9 1.64 -4.18 8.45
N ARG A 10 1.57 -4.89 9.58
CA ARG A 10 1.04 -4.30 10.83
C ARG A 10 1.92 -3.19 11.36
N ASP A 11 3.24 -3.36 11.32
CA ASP A 11 4.20 -2.38 11.83
C ASP A 11 4.14 -1.05 11.07
N ILE A 12 3.87 -1.09 9.76
CA ILE A 12 3.70 0.11 8.92
C ILE A 12 2.26 0.61 8.84
N GLY A 13 1.34 0.04 9.62
CA GLY A 13 -0.05 0.52 9.73
C GLY A 13 -0.99 0.04 8.63
N VAL A 14 -0.69 -1.04 7.91
CA VAL A 14 -1.64 -1.69 6.99
C VAL A 14 -2.81 -2.24 7.80
N ARG A 15 -4.03 -1.82 7.42
CA ARG A 15 -5.29 -2.22 8.09
C ARG A 15 -6.27 -2.97 7.19
N ALA A 16 -6.04 -2.95 5.88
CA ALA A 16 -6.91 -3.58 4.90
C ALA A 16 -6.11 -3.95 3.64
N THR A 17 -6.67 -4.86 2.85
CA THR A 17 -6.15 -5.24 1.55
C THR A 17 -7.10 -4.82 0.43
N PRO A 18 -6.60 -4.36 -0.73
CA PRO A 18 -5.19 -4.07 -0.99
C PRO A 18 -4.71 -2.81 -0.25
N THR A 19 -3.41 -2.74 0.03
CA THR A 19 -2.71 -1.52 0.45
C THR A 19 -1.43 -1.43 -0.36
N ILE A 20 -1.14 -0.26 -0.93
CA ILE A 20 0.05 0.00 -1.74
C ILE A 20 0.96 0.95 -0.96
N VAL A 21 2.23 0.59 -0.83
CA VAL A 21 3.26 1.42 -0.21
C VAL A 21 4.20 1.88 -1.31
N SER A 22 4.27 3.20 -1.56
CA SER A 22 5.12 3.76 -2.59
C SER A 22 6.58 3.87 -2.11
N PRO A 23 7.56 4.04 -3.02
CA PRO A 23 8.95 4.31 -2.64
C PRO A 23 9.15 5.61 -1.83
N SER A 24 8.22 6.57 -1.92
CA SER A 24 8.25 7.79 -1.10
C SER A 24 7.70 7.59 0.33
N GLY A 25 7.28 6.37 0.68
CA GLY A 25 6.63 6.06 1.96
C GLY A 25 5.16 6.43 2.01
N GLN A 26 4.55 6.84 0.89
CA GLN A 26 3.11 7.08 0.82
C GLN A 26 2.35 5.75 0.92
N VAL A 27 1.32 5.72 1.77
CA VAL A 27 0.45 4.56 1.93
C VAL A 27 -0.89 4.85 1.27
N LEU A 28 -1.27 4.03 0.29
CA LEU A 28 -2.54 4.09 -0.41
C LEU A 28 -3.39 2.91 0.05
N HIS A 29 -4.48 3.21 0.75
CA HIS A 29 -5.40 2.19 1.25
C HIS A 29 -6.49 1.87 0.22
N GLY A 30 -6.78 0.58 0.05
CA GLY A 30 -7.76 0.10 -0.91
C GLY A 30 -7.25 0.20 -2.35
N TYR A 31 -8.19 0.05 -3.29
CA TYR A 31 -7.93 0.18 -4.72
C TYR A 31 -9.03 1.01 -5.36
N SER A 32 -8.67 2.22 -5.82
CA SER A 32 -9.59 3.19 -6.42
C SER A 32 -9.60 3.15 -7.95
N GLY A 33 -8.95 2.17 -8.58
CA GLY A 33 -8.80 2.08 -10.03
C GLY A 33 -7.45 2.60 -10.55
N VAL A 34 -7.13 2.26 -11.80
CA VAL A 34 -5.82 2.52 -12.43
C VAL A 34 -5.52 4.01 -12.53
N ASP A 35 -6.45 4.83 -13.00
CA ASP A 35 -6.22 6.26 -13.21
C ASP A 35 -5.86 6.99 -11.90
N ASN A 36 -6.60 6.66 -10.83
CA ASN A 36 -6.35 7.20 -9.49
C ASN A 36 -5.00 6.73 -8.93
N LEU A 37 -4.59 5.50 -9.24
CA LEU A 37 -3.30 4.98 -8.85
C LEU A 37 -2.15 5.70 -9.57
N LEU A 38 -2.26 5.88 -10.89
CA LEU A 38 -1.27 6.60 -11.70
C LEU A 38 -1.12 8.05 -11.21
N ALA A 39 -2.24 8.74 -10.96
CA ALA A 39 -2.25 10.09 -10.41
C ALA A 39 -1.57 10.17 -9.03
N ALA A 40 -1.80 9.20 -8.16
CA ALA A 40 -1.17 9.14 -6.83
C ALA A 40 0.34 8.88 -6.92
N LEU A 41 0.76 8.01 -7.84
CA LEU A 41 2.16 7.65 -8.07
C LEU A 41 2.94 8.69 -8.89
N ARG A 42 2.24 9.65 -9.52
CA ARG A 42 2.79 10.70 -10.39
C ARG A 42 3.58 10.12 -11.57
N ILE A 43 3.01 9.10 -12.20
CA ILE A 43 3.54 8.44 -13.42
C ILE A 43 2.54 8.49 -14.56
#